data_AF-A0A646KQB5-F1
#
_entry.id   AF-A0A646KQB5-F1
#
_cell.length_a   1.000
_cell.length_b   1.000
_cell.length_c   1.000
_cell.angle_alpha   90.00
_cell.angle_beta   90.00
_cell.angle_gamma   90.00
#
_symmetry.space_group_name_H-M   'P 1'
#
loop_
_entity.id
_entity.type
_entity.pdbx_description
1 polymer ?
#
loop_
_entity_poly.entity_id
_entity_poly.type
_entity_poly.pdbx_seq_one_letter_code
_entity_poly.pdbx_strand_id
1 'polypeptide(L)'
;MASSAPVRSCAAPHLHTSVREPAIQAGTRDTATALTRKRVVAFRADWDNWSEAAEHRGTALCRYAAGHAALTRPAAAPALRVRPRRPATGSGFDTVRLATSPVRHPAKEKAVFQTLFHSEDVPAQERFERWLELTTKAFMPTDQVSECADSFEASARTLEFGTHSLGALTFRPLQMLRPPKLVRKSDPEIYHLVLPLHGCLTLDHVGRSTAVGAGGMVLFDSSRPYRAAVTASQGSAEFLHVELPKVLSPLAPGRLNRLVGERLSGREGIGAMFSDFLIRLGREADHYRPADTARLGGILLDVLTVLLARELDAEASVPAESRGRALMLSVQGFIERHLGDARLSPQTIAAAHQISVSYLYKLFHEEHLTVAAYIRERRLERCRRDLADPRLGSRPVHMIAARWGFTSNAHFSRAFRATYGASPTEYRHAAVDSRCVEGPSTTVQGQSTTC
;
A
#
# COMPACT_ATOMS: atom_id res chain seq x y z
N MET A 1 -55.60 -55.41 24.14
CA MET A 1 -55.61 -56.10 25.45
C MET A 1 -54.29 -55.80 26.16
N ALA A 2 -54.37 -55.50 27.45
CA ALA A 2 -53.36 -54.94 28.37
C ALA A 2 -52.01 -55.73 28.42
N SER A 3 -50.89 -55.29 29.00
CA SER A 3 -50.66 -54.46 30.19
C SER A 3 -49.14 -54.17 30.38
N SER A 4 -48.83 -53.17 31.21
CA SER A 4 -47.70 -53.05 32.18
C SER A 4 -46.22 -52.83 31.74
N ALA A 5 -45.65 -51.74 32.29
CA ALA A 5 -44.20 -51.49 32.55
C ALA A 5 -43.69 -52.37 33.73
N PRO A 6 -42.38 -52.50 34.11
CA PRO A 6 -41.44 -51.41 34.46
C PRO A 6 -39.91 -51.68 34.26
N VAL A 7 -39.09 -50.80 34.87
CA VAL A 7 -37.63 -50.53 34.83
C VAL A 7 -36.73 -51.49 35.67
N ARG A 8 -35.42 -51.58 35.31
CA ARG A 8 -34.17 -51.93 36.08
C ARG A 8 -33.39 -53.11 35.43
N SER A 9 -32.13 -52.97 34.96
CA SER A 9 -30.82 -52.78 35.64
C SER A 9 -30.08 -54.10 36.00
N CYS A 10 -28.81 -54.17 35.56
CA CYS A 10 -27.67 -55.00 36.02
C CYS A 10 -27.40 -56.42 35.49
N ALA A 11 -26.27 -56.57 34.77
CA ALA A 11 -25.20 -57.59 34.91
C ALA A 11 -24.03 -57.19 33.97
N ALA A 12 -22.92 -56.55 34.41
CA ALA A 12 -21.62 -57.08 34.94
C ALA A 12 -20.85 -58.02 33.97
N PRO A 13 -19.50 -58.12 33.95
CA PRO A 13 -18.41 -57.25 34.47
C PRO A 13 -17.28 -56.97 33.42
N HIS A 14 -16.48 -55.90 33.59
CA HIS A 14 -15.19 -55.78 32.89
C HIS A 14 -14.04 -55.56 33.88
N LEU A 15 -13.13 -56.52 33.87
CA LEU A 15 -11.87 -56.58 34.59
C LEU A 15 -10.88 -55.51 34.08
N HIS A 16 -10.14 -54.94 35.02
CA HIS A 16 -8.95 -54.14 34.80
C HIS A 16 -7.88 -54.91 34.03
N THR A 17 -7.40 -54.35 32.93
CA THR A 17 -6.03 -54.55 32.44
C THR A 17 -5.47 -53.21 31.99
N SER A 18 -4.38 -52.81 32.65
CA SER A 18 -3.55 -51.67 32.27
C SER A 18 -2.93 -51.97 30.90
N VAL A 19 -3.13 -51.09 29.92
CA VAL A 19 -2.37 -51.10 28.67
C VAL A 19 -1.71 -49.74 28.53
N ARG A 20 -0.37 -49.78 28.52
CA ARG A 20 0.55 -48.68 28.29
C ARG A 20 0.24 -47.98 26.97
N GLU A 21 0.24 -46.65 27.00
CA GLU A 21 0.32 -45.77 25.84
C GLU A 21 1.50 -46.14 24.93
N PRO A 22 1.31 -46.24 23.61
CA PRO A 22 2.41 -46.46 22.68
C PRO A 22 3.17 -45.15 22.45
N ALA A 23 4.49 -45.21 22.64
CA ALA A 23 5.42 -44.21 22.14
C ALA A 23 5.31 -44.12 20.61
N ILE A 24 4.66 -43.07 20.10
CA ILE A 24 4.71 -42.71 18.68
C ILE A 24 5.98 -41.90 18.44
N GLN A 25 6.83 -42.53 17.63
CA GLN A 25 8.20 -42.18 17.28
C GLN A 25 8.33 -40.86 16.51
N ALA A 26 9.51 -40.27 16.66
CA ALA A 26 10.09 -39.12 15.97
C ALA A 26 10.34 -39.33 14.46
N GLY A 27 9.33 -39.77 13.69
CA GLY A 27 9.45 -40.08 12.25
C GLY A 27 8.86 -39.06 11.26
N THR A 28 8.11 -38.06 11.74
CA THR A 28 7.38 -37.11 10.87
C THR A 28 8.15 -35.81 10.56
N ARG A 29 9.18 -35.45 11.35
CA ARG A 29 10.01 -34.26 11.12
C ARG A 29 11.03 -34.46 9.99
N ASP A 30 11.74 -35.59 9.97
CA ASP A 30 12.74 -35.87 8.93
C ASP A 30 12.12 -36.03 7.54
N THR A 31 10.91 -36.55 7.47
CA THR A 31 10.20 -36.73 6.19
C THR A 31 9.67 -35.42 5.63
N ALA A 32 9.20 -34.49 6.47
CA ALA A 32 8.81 -33.13 6.04
C ALA A 32 10.04 -32.31 5.60
N THR A 33 11.12 -32.31 6.37
CA THR A 33 12.37 -31.62 6.02
C THR A 33 13.03 -32.22 4.78
N ALA A 34 13.01 -33.55 4.60
CA ALA A 34 13.51 -34.21 3.40
C ALA A 34 12.63 -33.97 2.16
N LEU A 35 11.30 -33.89 2.30
CA LEU A 35 10.40 -33.52 1.20
C LEU A 35 10.63 -32.07 0.77
N THR A 36 10.80 -31.15 1.73
CA THR A 36 11.12 -29.76 1.46
C THR A 36 12.49 -29.67 0.78
N ARG A 37 13.52 -30.39 1.25
CA ARG A 37 14.83 -30.43 0.58
C ARG A 37 14.78 -31.02 -0.83
N LYS A 38 14.05 -32.11 -1.07
CA LYS A 38 13.89 -32.68 -2.42
C LYS A 38 13.12 -31.75 -3.37
N ARG A 39 12.08 -31.07 -2.88
CA ARG A 39 11.34 -30.05 -3.64
C ARG A 39 12.21 -28.83 -3.92
N VAL A 40 13.03 -28.41 -2.96
CA VAL A 40 14.02 -27.33 -3.11
C VAL A 40 15.06 -27.70 -4.16
N VAL A 41 15.61 -28.92 -4.18
CA VAL A 41 16.61 -29.34 -5.18
C VAL A 41 16.01 -29.41 -6.59
N ALA A 42 14.81 -29.98 -6.75
CA ALA A 42 14.15 -30.04 -8.05
C ALA A 42 13.73 -28.64 -8.54
N PHE A 43 13.21 -27.80 -7.63
CA PHE A 43 12.92 -26.40 -7.90
C PHE A 43 14.19 -25.66 -8.32
N ARG A 44 15.31 -25.86 -7.62
CA ARG A 44 16.58 -25.17 -7.88
C ARG A 44 17.19 -25.60 -9.21
N ALA A 45 17.13 -26.88 -9.59
CA ALA A 45 17.55 -27.32 -10.92
C ALA A 45 16.67 -26.74 -12.05
N ASP A 46 15.34 -26.74 -11.88
CA ASP A 46 14.41 -26.09 -12.82
C ASP A 46 14.61 -24.58 -12.88
N TRP A 47 15.07 -23.99 -11.79
CA TRP A 47 15.36 -22.57 -11.64
C TRP A 47 16.71 -22.18 -12.24
N ASP A 48 17.77 -22.94 -12.01
CA ASP A 48 19.12 -22.66 -12.50
C ASP A 48 19.11 -22.63 -14.03
N ASN A 49 18.47 -23.62 -14.65
CA ASN A 49 18.21 -23.66 -16.11
C ASN A 49 17.42 -22.43 -16.62
N TRP A 50 16.50 -21.91 -15.80
CA TRP A 50 15.76 -20.71 -16.12
C TRP A 50 16.58 -19.45 -15.91
N SER A 51 17.38 -19.38 -14.84
CA SER A 51 18.23 -18.26 -14.49
C SER A 51 19.31 -18.04 -15.53
N GLU A 52 19.92 -19.10 -16.07
CA GLU A 52 20.86 -18.98 -17.20
C GLU A 52 20.16 -18.40 -18.44
N ALA A 53 18.94 -18.85 -18.73
CA ALA A 53 18.15 -18.36 -19.86
C ALA A 53 17.55 -16.95 -19.65
N ALA A 54 17.37 -16.52 -18.40
CA ALA A 54 16.79 -15.25 -17.99
C ALA A 54 17.87 -14.19 -17.71
N GLU A 55 19.03 -14.51 -17.15
CA GLU A 55 20.17 -13.61 -16.96
C GLU A 55 20.68 -13.10 -18.31
N HIS A 56 20.76 -13.95 -19.33
CA HIS A 56 21.09 -13.51 -20.69
C HIS A 56 20.09 -12.46 -21.24
N ARG A 57 18.83 -12.44 -20.77
CA ARG A 57 17.78 -11.49 -21.20
C ARG A 57 17.59 -10.29 -20.25
N GLY A 58 17.79 -10.49 -18.94
CA GLY A 58 17.51 -9.54 -17.86
C GLY A 58 18.69 -8.64 -17.49
N THR A 59 19.93 -9.12 -17.63
CA THR A 59 21.14 -8.31 -17.34
C THR A 59 21.25 -7.09 -18.28
N ALA A 60 20.71 -7.20 -19.50
CA ALA A 60 20.59 -6.09 -20.44
C ALA A 60 19.54 -5.05 -20.00
N LEU A 61 18.41 -5.49 -19.44
CA LEU A 61 17.28 -4.62 -19.03
C LEU A 61 17.53 -3.90 -17.69
N CYS A 62 18.20 -4.57 -16.73
CA CYS A 62 18.55 -3.97 -15.43
C CYS A 62 19.60 -2.86 -15.55
N ARG A 63 20.59 -2.98 -16.45
CA ARG A 63 21.55 -1.89 -16.73
C ARG A 63 20.89 -0.71 -17.46
N TYR A 64 19.92 -0.98 -18.33
CA TYR A 64 19.22 0.04 -19.11
C TYR A 64 18.28 0.91 -18.26
N ALA A 65 17.60 0.33 -17.26
CA ALA A 65 16.69 1.06 -16.37
C ALA A 65 17.40 2.04 -15.41
N ALA A 66 18.69 1.84 -15.12
CA ALA A 66 19.49 2.74 -14.29
C ALA A 66 19.98 4.00 -15.03
N GLY A 67 19.97 4.02 -16.37
CA GLY A 67 20.63 5.05 -17.18
C GLY A 67 19.74 6.19 -17.73
N HIS A 68 18.41 6.07 -17.74
CA HIS A 68 17.51 6.98 -18.49
C HIS A 68 16.88 8.13 -17.66
N ALA A 69 17.57 8.59 -16.61
CA ALA A 69 17.13 9.75 -15.82
C ALA A 69 17.76 11.07 -16.30
N ALA A 70 17.58 11.46 -17.58
CA ALA A 70 17.99 12.79 -18.04
C ALA A 70 17.25 13.29 -19.29
N LEU A 71 16.54 14.42 -19.12
CA LEU A 71 16.19 15.46 -20.12
C LEU A 71 15.10 15.08 -21.15
N THR A 72 13.99 15.83 -21.25
CA THR A 72 13.94 17.09 -22.02
C THR A 72 12.58 17.81 -21.84
N ARG A 73 12.58 19.16 -21.78
CA ARG A 73 11.40 20.05 -21.88
C ARG A 73 11.21 20.50 -23.32
N PRO A 74 9.97 20.70 -23.83
CA PRO A 74 9.73 21.55 -24.99
C PRO A 74 9.14 22.92 -24.61
N ALA A 75 9.46 23.89 -25.48
CA ALA A 75 9.19 25.31 -25.42
C ALA A 75 7.74 25.69 -25.80
N ALA A 76 7.32 26.88 -25.37
CA ALA A 76 6.00 27.47 -25.57
C ALA A 76 5.94 28.46 -26.75
N ALA A 77 4.77 28.58 -27.39
CA ALA A 77 4.33 29.72 -28.22
C ALA A 77 2.77 29.69 -28.37
N PRO A 78 2.07 30.74 -28.85
CA PRO A 78 1.36 31.69 -28.00
C PRO A 78 -0.17 31.76 -28.19
N ALA A 79 -0.79 32.52 -27.28
CA ALA A 79 -2.22 32.69 -27.04
C ALA A 79 -2.99 33.52 -28.08
N LEU A 80 -4.29 33.21 -28.24
CA LEU A 80 -5.27 34.13 -28.83
C LEU A 80 -6.35 34.49 -27.79
N ARG A 81 -6.55 35.80 -27.63
CA ARG A 81 -7.48 36.47 -26.72
C ARG A 81 -8.88 36.52 -27.33
N VAL A 82 -9.91 36.19 -26.55
CA VAL A 82 -11.25 36.80 -26.69
C VAL A 82 -11.82 37.04 -25.29
N ARG A 83 -12.38 38.24 -25.09
CA ARG A 83 -12.96 38.76 -23.85
C ARG A 83 -14.39 39.27 -24.18
N PRO A 84 -15.24 39.64 -23.20
CA PRO A 84 -16.32 38.79 -22.68
C PRO A 84 -17.72 39.44 -22.80
N ARG A 85 -18.78 38.71 -22.41
CA ARG A 85 -20.06 39.32 -21.99
C ARG A 85 -20.62 38.66 -20.72
N ARG A 86 -20.90 39.49 -19.73
CA ARG A 86 -21.75 39.32 -18.51
C ARG A 86 -23.11 40.02 -18.79
N PRO A 87 -24.13 40.06 -17.89
CA PRO A 87 -24.30 39.54 -16.52
C PRO A 87 -25.62 38.69 -16.38
N ALA A 88 -26.11 38.19 -15.24
CA ALA A 88 -26.74 38.87 -14.09
C ALA A 88 -27.21 37.80 -13.03
N THR A 89 -26.83 37.89 -11.75
CA THR A 89 -27.56 38.37 -10.54
C THR A 89 -28.62 37.45 -9.91
N GLY A 90 -28.54 37.29 -8.57
CA GLY A 90 -29.57 36.76 -7.65
C GLY A 90 -28.99 35.72 -6.68
N SER A 91 -28.43 36.05 -5.51
CA SER A 91 -29.02 36.49 -4.21
C SER A 91 -29.84 35.41 -3.47
N GLY A 92 -29.40 35.06 -2.26
CA GLY A 92 -30.22 34.39 -1.23
C GLY A 92 -29.50 33.27 -0.47
N PHE A 93 -28.75 33.62 0.58
CA PHE A 93 -28.25 32.66 1.57
C PHE A 93 -28.93 32.94 2.92
N ASP A 94 -29.74 31.99 3.39
CA ASP A 94 -30.28 31.98 4.74
C ASP A 94 -29.36 31.17 5.67
N THR A 95 -28.96 31.82 6.76
CA THR A 95 -28.13 31.30 7.84
C THR A 95 -28.94 30.46 8.82
N VAL A 96 -28.53 29.21 9.05
CA VAL A 96 -28.99 28.40 10.20
C VAL A 96 -27.79 28.12 11.12
N ARG A 97 -27.86 28.64 12.35
CA ARG A 97 -26.94 28.35 13.46
C ARG A 97 -27.21 26.93 13.98
N LEU A 98 -26.17 26.09 14.06
CA LEU A 98 -26.22 24.84 14.81
C LEU A 98 -25.48 25.00 16.14
N ALA A 99 -26.20 24.67 17.21
CA ALA A 99 -25.72 24.68 18.59
C ALA A 99 -24.70 23.55 18.81
N THR A 100 -23.62 23.87 19.53
CA THR A 100 -22.56 22.95 19.94
C THR A 100 -22.91 22.22 21.23
N SER A 101 -22.67 20.91 21.26
CA SER A 101 -22.56 20.10 22.49
C SER A 101 -21.43 19.07 22.36
N PRO A 102 -20.82 18.62 23.47
CA PRO A 102 -19.40 18.29 23.52
C PRO A 102 -19.07 16.86 23.06
N VAL A 103 -17.87 16.73 22.51
CA VAL A 103 -17.29 15.49 21.98
C VAL A 103 -16.95 14.50 23.10
N ARG A 104 -17.53 13.30 23.03
CA ARG A 104 -17.14 12.12 23.82
C ARG A 104 -15.97 11.43 23.09
N HIS A 105 -14.83 11.25 23.74
CA HIS A 105 -13.69 10.51 23.17
C HIS A 105 -14.08 9.04 22.90
N PRO A 106 -13.99 8.53 21.65
CA PRO A 106 -14.17 7.11 21.41
C PRO A 106 -12.89 6.31 21.74
N ALA A 107 -13.12 5.11 22.29
CA ALA A 107 -12.13 4.10 22.59
C ALA A 107 -11.28 3.71 21.35
N LYS A 108 -10.05 3.22 21.59
CA LYS A 108 -9.05 2.78 20.60
C LYS A 108 -9.70 2.03 19.40
N GLU A 109 -9.93 2.74 18.29
CA GLU A 109 -10.31 2.13 17.01
C GLU A 109 -9.15 1.29 16.47
N LYS A 110 -9.42 0.06 16.04
CA LYS A 110 -8.43 -0.85 15.44
C LYS A 110 -7.77 -0.20 14.23
N ALA A 111 -6.46 -0.39 14.10
CA ALA A 111 -5.67 0.04 12.96
C ALA A 111 -6.27 -0.46 11.63
N VAL A 112 -6.24 0.40 10.62
CA VAL A 112 -6.79 0.14 9.30
C VAL A 112 -5.98 -0.93 8.55
N PHE A 113 -4.67 -0.99 8.77
CA PHE A 113 -3.85 -2.12 8.35
C PHE A 113 -3.81 -3.22 9.42
N GLN A 114 -4.07 -4.45 8.99
CA GLN A 114 -3.91 -5.65 9.80
C GLN A 114 -2.52 -6.23 9.57
N THR A 115 -1.75 -6.38 10.63
CA THR A 115 -0.48 -7.14 10.58
C THR A 115 -0.81 -8.61 10.40
N LEU A 116 -0.41 -9.17 9.26
CA LEU A 116 -0.55 -10.59 8.98
C LEU A 116 0.67 -11.36 9.48
N PHE A 117 1.87 -10.76 9.41
CA PHE A 117 3.11 -11.39 9.79
C PHE A 117 4.19 -10.38 10.19
N HIS A 118 4.95 -10.69 11.23
CA HIS A 118 6.22 -10.05 11.53
C HIS A 118 7.23 -11.13 11.96
N SER A 119 8.35 -11.24 11.25
CA SER A 119 9.32 -12.31 11.50
C SER A 119 9.98 -12.24 12.88
N GLU A 120 10.01 -11.07 13.52
CA GLU A 120 10.53 -10.93 14.89
C GLU A 120 9.65 -11.63 15.94
N ASP A 121 8.37 -11.84 15.65
CA ASP A 121 7.43 -12.56 16.52
C ASP A 121 7.59 -14.09 16.45
N VAL A 122 8.50 -14.57 15.59
CA VAL A 122 8.69 -16.00 15.27
C VAL A 122 10.15 -16.39 15.54
N PRO A 123 10.40 -17.57 16.15
CA PRO A 123 11.75 -18.11 16.31
C PRO A 123 12.49 -18.18 14.97
N ALA A 124 13.78 -17.81 14.96
CA ALA A 124 14.57 -17.64 13.74
C ALA A 124 14.49 -18.83 12.79
N GLN A 125 14.53 -20.05 13.32
CA GLN A 125 14.52 -21.30 12.55
C GLN A 125 13.18 -21.58 11.85
N GLU A 126 12.08 -20.99 12.32
CA GLU A 126 10.73 -21.23 11.80
C GLU A 126 10.25 -20.10 10.87
N ARG A 127 10.97 -18.97 10.78
CA ARG A 127 10.52 -17.76 10.09
C ARG A 127 10.15 -18.01 8.63
N PHE A 128 10.97 -18.73 7.88
CA PHE A 128 10.71 -19.01 6.47
C PHE A 128 9.51 -19.96 6.29
N GLU A 129 9.41 -21.01 7.10
CA GLU A 129 8.28 -21.94 7.04
C GLU A 129 6.95 -21.23 7.36
N ARG A 130 6.93 -20.39 8.39
CA ARG A 130 5.76 -19.57 8.75
C ARG A 130 5.40 -18.56 7.65
N TRP A 131 6.38 -17.98 6.98
CA TRP A 131 6.15 -17.14 5.81
C TRP A 131 5.49 -17.90 4.66
N LEU A 132 5.93 -19.13 4.38
CA LEU A 132 5.31 -19.99 3.36
C LEU A 132 3.85 -20.33 3.71
N GLU A 133 3.58 -20.70 4.96
CA GLU A 133 2.23 -20.97 5.44
C GLU A 133 1.32 -19.75 5.26
N LEU A 134 1.80 -18.58 5.67
CA LEU A 134 1.09 -17.31 5.57
C LEU A 134 0.75 -16.98 4.12
N THR A 135 1.76 -16.90 3.25
CA THR A 135 1.58 -16.49 1.85
C THR A 135 0.73 -17.48 1.07
N THR A 136 0.80 -18.78 1.38
CA THR A 136 -0.07 -19.80 0.80
C THR A 136 -1.53 -19.63 1.19
N LYS A 137 -1.81 -19.25 2.45
CA LYS A 137 -3.17 -19.07 2.97
C LYS A 137 -3.76 -17.71 2.60
N ALA A 138 -2.96 -16.65 2.67
CA ALA A 138 -3.41 -15.27 2.48
C ALA A 138 -3.55 -14.90 1.00
N PHE A 139 -2.67 -15.44 0.14
CA PHE A 139 -2.66 -15.08 -1.29
C PHE A 139 -3.06 -16.28 -2.13
N MET A 140 -2.11 -17.20 -2.36
CA MET A 140 -2.31 -18.34 -3.23
C MET A 140 -1.17 -19.35 -3.10
N PRO A 141 -1.45 -20.67 -3.25
CA PRO A 141 -0.41 -21.68 -3.22
C PRO A 141 0.66 -21.44 -4.28
N THR A 142 1.89 -21.24 -3.80
CA THR A 142 3.09 -20.98 -4.61
C THR A 142 4.26 -21.70 -3.95
N ASP A 143 5.04 -22.44 -4.72
CA ASP A 143 6.29 -23.01 -4.21
C ASP A 143 7.32 -21.88 -4.13
N GLN A 144 7.99 -21.69 -2.98
CA GLN A 144 8.99 -20.64 -2.81
C GLN A 144 10.25 -21.17 -2.16
N VAL A 145 11.40 -20.60 -2.52
CA VAL A 145 12.71 -20.89 -1.92
C VAL A 145 13.46 -19.59 -1.69
N SER A 146 14.29 -19.54 -0.64
CA SER A 146 15.16 -18.41 -0.35
C SER A 146 16.53 -18.91 0.03
N GLU A 147 17.58 -18.26 -0.46
CA GLU A 147 18.95 -18.48 0.01
C GLU A 147 19.17 -17.94 1.42
N CYS A 148 18.27 -17.04 1.86
CA CYS A 148 18.27 -16.47 3.20
C CYS A 148 17.33 -17.22 4.14
N ALA A 149 16.97 -18.49 3.86
CA ALA A 149 15.96 -19.22 4.64
C ALA A 149 16.30 -19.31 6.15
N ASP A 150 17.57 -19.51 6.50
CA ASP A 150 18.01 -19.66 7.89
C ASP A 150 18.04 -18.32 8.67
N SER A 151 18.06 -17.20 7.96
CA SER A 151 18.07 -15.84 8.50
C SER A 151 16.93 -15.00 7.91
N PHE A 152 15.80 -15.63 7.63
CA PHE A 152 14.75 -15.02 6.83
C PHE A 152 14.02 -13.94 7.62
N GLU A 153 14.06 -12.71 7.13
CA GLU A 153 13.35 -11.57 7.69
C GLU A 153 12.22 -11.18 6.75
N ALA A 154 11.02 -11.03 7.30
CA ALA A 154 9.87 -10.58 6.54
C ALA A 154 8.80 -9.94 7.43
N SER A 155 7.99 -9.09 6.82
CA SER A 155 6.77 -8.54 7.39
C SER A 155 5.69 -8.46 6.32
N ALA A 156 4.44 -8.68 6.72
CA ALA A 156 3.28 -8.58 5.86
C ALA A 156 2.16 -7.85 6.60
N ARG A 157 1.60 -6.84 5.95
CA ARG A 157 0.40 -6.13 6.42
C ARG A 157 -0.59 -6.02 5.28
N THR A 158 -1.88 -6.09 5.58
CA THR A 158 -2.95 -5.91 4.59
C THR A 158 -3.89 -4.81 5.01
N LEU A 159 -4.39 -4.08 4.03
CA LEU A 159 -5.52 -3.18 4.15
C LEU A 159 -6.67 -3.75 3.32
N GLU A 160 -7.71 -4.20 4.02
CA GLU A 160 -8.92 -4.75 3.41
C GLU A 160 -9.92 -3.65 3.10
N PHE A 161 -10.42 -3.63 1.85
CA PHE A 161 -11.48 -2.72 1.41
C PHE A 161 -12.83 -3.44 1.23
N GLY A 162 -12.95 -4.65 1.79
CA GLY A 162 -14.10 -5.54 1.63
C GLY A 162 -13.87 -6.55 0.51
N THR A 163 -13.90 -6.11 -0.75
CA THR A 163 -13.84 -7.03 -1.91
C THR A 163 -12.47 -7.10 -2.58
N HIS A 164 -11.56 -6.18 -2.24
CA HIS A 164 -10.20 -6.12 -2.74
C HIS A 164 -9.30 -5.60 -1.61
N SER A 165 -7.99 -5.76 -1.75
CA SER A 165 -7.04 -5.43 -0.69
C SER A 165 -5.78 -4.76 -1.24
N LEU A 166 -5.08 -4.06 -0.35
CA LEU A 166 -3.72 -3.56 -0.54
C LEU A 166 -2.78 -4.24 0.46
N GLY A 167 -1.88 -5.08 -0.04
CA GLY A 167 -0.80 -5.66 0.75
C GLY A 167 0.45 -4.79 0.75
N ALA A 168 1.11 -4.74 1.90
CA ALA A 168 2.46 -4.21 2.08
C ALA A 168 3.36 -5.33 2.60
N LEU A 169 4.35 -5.69 1.80
CA LEU A 169 5.23 -6.84 2.03
C LEU A 169 6.67 -6.35 2.07
N THR A 170 7.41 -6.76 3.10
CA THR A 170 8.87 -6.66 3.14
C THR A 170 9.41 -8.05 3.35
N PHE A 171 10.37 -8.50 2.56
CA PHE A 171 10.99 -9.82 2.73
C PHE A 171 12.37 -9.91 2.10
N ARG A 172 13.21 -10.79 2.64
CA ARG A 172 14.51 -11.15 2.05
C ARG A 172 14.31 -11.80 0.67
N PRO A 173 15.29 -11.66 -0.25
CA PRO A 173 15.25 -12.26 -1.59
C PRO A 173 14.75 -13.70 -1.61
N LEU A 174 13.82 -13.99 -2.51
CA LEU A 174 13.23 -15.32 -2.69
C LEU A 174 12.82 -15.53 -4.14
N GLN A 175 12.65 -16.80 -4.48
CA GLN A 175 12.19 -17.27 -5.78
C GLN A 175 10.83 -17.94 -5.60
N MET A 176 9.97 -17.81 -6.59
CA MET A 176 8.58 -18.26 -6.58
C MET A 176 8.28 -19.02 -7.88
N LEU A 177 7.60 -20.16 -7.74
CA LEU A 177 7.07 -20.93 -8.86
C LEU A 177 5.61 -21.26 -8.57
N ARG A 178 4.75 -20.91 -9.51
CA ARG A 178 3.39 -21.44 -9.57
C ARG A 178 3.26 -22.32 -10.80
N PRO A 179 3.41 -23.65 -10.67
CA PRO A 179 3.26 -24.56 -11.79
C PRO A 179 1.78 -24.80 -12.11
N PRO A 180 1.45 -25.33 -13.31
CA PRO A 180 0.07 -25.63 -13.70
C PRO A 180 -0.69 -26.51 -12.70
N LYS A 181 0.01 -27.41 -12.00
CA LYS A 181 -0.57 -28.27 -10.96
C LYS A 181 -1.13 -27.46 -9.77
N LEU A 182 -0.44 -26.40 -9.35
CA LEU A 182 -0.94 -25.55 -8.26
C LEU A 182 -2.11 -24.67 -8.71
N VAL A 183 -2.07 -24.16 -9.94
CA VAL A 183 -3.21 -23.44 -10.54
C VAL A 183 -4.47 -24.31 -10.56
N ARG A 184 -4.38 -25.57 -11.02
CA ARG A 184 -5.52 -26.51 -11.03
C ARG A 184 -6.02 -26.87 -9.64
N LYS A 185 -5.14 -26.85 -8.63
CA LYS A 185 -5.50 -27.19 -7.25
C LYS A 185 -6.26 -26.04 -6.57
N SER A 186 -5.87 -24.80 -6.85
CA SER A 186 -6.45 -23.60 -6.27
C SER A 186 -6.23 -22.45 -7.22
N ASP A 187 -7.33 -21.86 -7.67
CA ASP A 187 -7.33 -20.65 -8.47
C ASP A 187 -8.27 -19.62 -7.81
N PRO A 188 -7.71 -18.55 -7.22
CA PRO A 188 -8.54 -17.52 -6.60
C PRO A 188 -9.15 -16.55 -7.61
N GLU A 189 -8.79 -16.64 -8.90
CA GLU A 189 -9.28 -15.74 -9.96
C GLU A 189 -9.02 -14.24 -9.63
N ILE A 190 -7.79 -13.92 -9.25
CA ILE A 190 -7.33 -12.59 -8.85
C ILE A 190 -6.27 -12.08 -9.83
N TYR A 191 -6.39 -10.82 -10.22
CA TYR A 191 -5.27 -10.07 -10.78
C TYR A 191 -4.49 -9.41 -9.65
N HIS A 192 -3.17 -9.59 -9.66
CA HIS A 192 -2.27 -8.92 -8.73
C HIS A 192 -1.50 -7.84 -9.48
N LEU A 193 -1.66 -6.59 -9.06
CA LEU A 193 -0.81 -5.51 -9.52
C LEU A 193 0.28 -5.27 -8.48
N VAL A 194 1.55 -5.48 -8.85
CA VAL A 194 2.70 -5.32 -7.95
C VAL A 194 3.47 -4.05 -8.27
N LEU A 195 3.79 -3.29 -7.23
CA LEU A 195 4.62 -2.09 -7.23
C LEU A 195 5.82 -2.31 -6.29
N PRO A 196 7.01 -2.58 -6.83
CA PRO A 196 8.24 -2.59 -6.04
C PRO A 196 8.59 -1.18 -5.55
N LEU A 197 8.82 -1.03 -4.25
CA LEU A 197 9.37 0.18 -3.63
C LEU A 197 10.88 0.09 -3.50
N HIS A 198 11.36 -1.08 -3.07
CA HIS A 198 12.78 -1.43 -2.99
C HIS A 198 12.99 -2.85 -3.52
N GLY A 199 14.12 -3.08 -4.19
CA GLY A 199 14.42 -4.34 -4.87
C GLY A 199 13.89 -4.41 -6.30
N CYS A 200 14.02 -5.59 -6.90
CA CYS A 200 13.60 -5.87 -8.26
C CYS A 200 12.91 -7.23 -8.33
N LEU A 201 11.74 -7.25 -8.98
CA LEU A 201 10.96 -8.43 -9.33
C LEU A 201 11.22 -8.77 -10.79
N THR A 202 11.73 -9.97 -11.08
CA THR A 202 11.71 -10.56 -12.42
C THR A 202 10.58 -11.55 -12.51
N LEU A 203 9.71 -11.41 -13.51
CA LEU A 203 8.51 -12.22 -13.70
C LEU A 203 8.50 -12.84 -15.09
N ASP A 204 8.33 -14.16 -15.13
CA ASP A 204 8.06 -14.95 -16.31
C ASP A 204 6.60 -15.42 -16.29
N HIS A 205 5.78 -14.82 -17.14
CA HIS A 205 4.34 -14.99 -17.11
C HIS A 205 3.71 -14.85 -18.50
N VAL A 206 2.86 -15.81 -18.88
CA VAL A 206 2.20 -15.83 -20.20
C VAL A 206 3.20 -15.67 -21.37
N GLY A 207 4.37 -16.30 -21.25
CA GLY A 207 5.42 -16.25 -22.28
C GLY A 207 6.20 -14.94 -22.34
N ARG A 208 6.00 -14.03 -21.38
CA ARG A 208 6.71 -12.76 -21.26
C ARG A 208 7.65 -12.78 -20.06
N SER A 209 8.87 -12.27 -20.25
CA SER A 209 9.87 -12.12 -19.20
C SER A 209 10.11 -10.64 -18.95
N THR A 210 9.78 -10.18 -17.75
CA THR A 210 9.74 -8.75 -17.41
C THR A 210 10.43 -8.50 -16.07
N ALA A 211 11.37 -7.56 -16.07
CA ALA A 211 12.00 -7.05 -14.85
C ALA A 211 11.38 -5.71 -14.43
N VAL A 212 10.94 -5.62 -13.19
CA VAL A 212 10.32 -4.43 -12.60
C VAL A 212 11.01 -4.09 -11.28
N GLY A 213 11.50 -2.86 -11.18
CA GLY A 213 12.02 -2.28 -9.95
C GLY A 213 11.26 -1.01 -9.59
N ALA A 214 11.84 -0.20 -8.70
CA ALA A 214 11.21 1.04 -8.23
C ALA A 214 10.71 1.96 -9.36
N GLY A 215 9.42 2.28 -9.33
CA GLY A 215 8.74 3.12 -10.31
C GLY A 215 8.28 2.41 -11.58
N GLY A 216 8.29 1.07 -11.61
CA GLY A 216 7.48 0.28 -12.53
C GLY A 216 6.43 -0.52 -11.76
N MET A 217 5.43 -1.01 -12.48
CA MET A 217 4.45 -1.96 -11.96
C MET A 217 4.30 -3.13 -12.93
N VAL A 218 3.79 -4.25 -12.45
CA VAL A 218 3.44 -5.40 -13.29
C VAL A 218 2.15 -6.04 -12.82
N LEU A 219 1.29 -6.39 -13.78
CA LEU A 219 0.07 -7.14 -13.54
C LEU A 219 0.34 -8.63 -13.78
N PHE A 220 -0.04 -9.49 -12.84
CA PHE A 220 -0.07 -10.94 -13.07
C PHE A 220 -1.44 -11.54 -12.75
N ASP A 221 -1.74 -12.63 -13.44
CA ASP A 221 -2.99 -13.39 -13.34
C ASP A 221 -2.77 -14.65 -12.48
N SER A 222 -3.49 -14.76 -11.36
CA SER A 222 -3.44 -15.94 -10.49
C SER A 222 -3.83 -17.25 -11.20
N SER A 223 -4.66 -17.16 -12.23
CA SER A 223 -5.16 -18.31 -13.00
C SER A 223 -4.15 -18.85 -14.01
N ARG A 224 -2.91 -18.34 -14.00
CA ARG A 224 -1.87 -18.70 -14.96
C ARG A 224 -0.59 -19.10 -14.22
N PRO A 225 0.16 -20.07 -14.76
CA PRO A 225 1.46 -20.42 -14.19
C PRO A 225 2.44 -19.26 -14.34
N TYR A 226 3.36 -19.14 -13.39
CA TYR A 226 4.42 -18.13 -13.45
C TYR A 226 5.69 -18.58 -12.72
N ARG A 227 6.79 -17.95 -13.09
CA ARG A 227 8.07 -17.98 -12.36
C ARG A 227 8.41 -16.55 -11.97
N ALA A 228 8.83 -16.33 -10.74
CA ALA A 228 9.20 -14.99 -10.29
C ALA A 228 10.38 -15.02 -9.34
N ALA A 229 11.26 -14.03 -9.44
CA ALA A 229 12.41 -13.86 -8.57
C ALA A 229 12.39 -12.46 -7.98
N VAL A 230 12.69 -12.36 -6.70
CA VAL A 230 12.87 -11.08 -6.01
C VAL A 230 14.31 -10.95 -5.58
N THR A 231 14.94 -9.86 -6.01
CA THR A 231 16.31 -9.50 -5.64
C THR A 231 16.32 -8.16 -4.91
N ALA A 232 17.29 -7.97 -4.02
CA ALA A 232 17.50 -6.73 -3.28
C ALA A 232 19.00 -6.49 -3.08
N SER A 233 19.46 -5.27 -3.35
CA SER A 233 20.87 -4.90 -3.15
C SER A 233 21.22 -4.61 -1.69
N GLN A 234 20.23 -4.23 -0.86
CA GLN A 234 20.43 -3.86 0.55
C GLN A 234 19.46 -4.60 1.47
N GLY A 235 19.64 -5.92 1.55
CA GLY A 235 18.91 -6.74 2.50
C GLY A 235 17.54 -7.17 1.98
N SER A 236 16.47 -6.53 2.42
CA SER A 236 15.09 -6.91 2.08
C SER A 236 14.54 -6.09 0.92
N ALA A 237 13.66 -6.71 0.13
CA ALA A 237 12.84 -6.02 -0.86
C ALA A 237 11.52 -5.59 -0.22
N GLU A 238 10.93 -4.51 -0.75
CA GLU A 238 9.68 -3.93 -0.26
C GLU A 238 8.71 -3.73 -1.42
N PHE A 239 7.48 -4.19 -1.25
CA PHE A 239 6.45 -4.15 -2.28
C PHE A 239 5.12 -3.68 -1.72
N LEU A 240 4.37 -2.99 -2.57
CA LEU A 240 2.93 -2.87 -2.46
C LEU A 240 2.29 -3.75 -3.52
N HIS A 241 1.23 -4.47 -3.17
CA HIS A 241 0.45 -5.20 -4.15
C HIS A 241 -1.04 -4.97 -3.95
N VAL A 242 -1.76 -4.85 -5.05
CA VAL A 242 -3.22 -4.77 -5.05
C VAL A 242 -3.77 -6.11 -5.53
N GLU A 243 -4.70 -6.67 -4.76
CA GLU A 243 -5.45 -7.86 -5.15
C GLU A 243 -6.80 -7.45 -5.70
N LEU A 244 -7.00 -7.71 -6.99
CA LEU A 244 -8.24 -7.40 -7.69
C LEU A 244 -8.91 -8.70 -8.15
N PRO A 245 -9.98 -9.16 -7.49
CA PRO A 245 -10.80 -10.24 -8.03
C PRO A 245 -11.28 -9.90 -9.44
N LYS A 246 -11.16 -10.86 -10.36
CA LYS A 246 -11.49 -10.68 -11.78
C LYS A 246 -12.91 -10.16 -12.02
N VAL A 247 -13.85 -10.58 -11.16
CA VAL A 247 -15.26 -10.17 -11.21
C VAL A 247 -15.47 -8.67 -10.97
N LEU A 248 -14.54 -7.99 -10.28
CA LEU A 248 -14.64 -6.56 -10.01
C LEU A 248 -14.04 -5.70 -11.12
N SER A 249 -13.31 -6.29 -12.06
CA SER A 249 -12.73 -5.54 -13.16
C SER A 249 -13.85 -5.15 -14.15
N PRO A 250 -14.06 -3.85 -14.41
CA PRO A 250 -14.98 -3.41 -15.46
C PRO A 250 -14.40 -3.63 -16.86
N LEU A 251 -13.11 -3.99 -16.96
CA LEU A 251 -12.44 -4.31 -18.22
C LEU A 251 -12.59 -5.79 -18.53
N ALA A 252 -12.95 -6.09 -19.79
CA ALA A 252 -13.11 -7.46 -20.26
C ALA A 252 -11.82 -8.29 -20.05
N PRO A 253 -11.91 -9.53 -19.51
CA PRO A 253 -10.74 -10.35 -19.23
C PRO A 253 -9.79 -10.54 -20.43
N GLY A 254 -10.36 -10.70 -21.64
CA GLY A 254 -9.57 -10.83 -22.87
C GLY A 254 -8.69 -9.63 -23.19
N ARG A 255 -9.07 -8.41 -22.76
CA ARG A 255 -8.24 -7.21 -22.92
C ARG A 255 -7.10 -7.19 -21.90
N LEU A 256 -7.40 -7.47 -20.63
CA LEU A 256 -6.40 -7.48 -19.56
C LEU A 256 -5.26 -8.47 -19.80
N ASN A 257 -5.53 -9.59 -20.49
CA ASN A 257 -4.49 -10.52 -20.92
C ASN A 257 -3.35 -9.86 -21.72
N ARG A 258 -3.57 -8.71 -22.37
CA ARG A 258 -2.53 -7.95 -23.08
C ARG A 258 -1.58 -7.18 -22.16
N LEU A 259 -2.02 -6.89 -20.92
CA LEU A 259 -1.20 -6.22 -19.90
C LEU A 259 -0.54 -7.20 -18.94
N VAL A 260 -1.07 -8.42 -18.85
CA VAL A 260 -0.51 -9.46 -17.99
C VAL A 260 0.94 -9.74 -18.40
N GLY A 261 1.85 -9.62 -17.43
CA GLY A 261 3.29 -9.76 -17.64
C GLY A 261 3.97 -8.56 -18.30
N GLU A 262 3.27 -7.47 -18.65
CA GLU A 262 3.89 -6.24 -19.16
C GLU A 262 4.36 -5.32 -18.05
N ARG A 263 5.38 -4.53 -18.36
CA ARG A 263 5.81 -3.45 -17.47
C ARG A 263 4.93 -2.23 -17.69
N LEU A 264 4.22 -1.83 -16.64
CA LEU A 264 3.47 -0.57 -16.60
C LEU A 264 4.35 0.53 -15.99
N SER A 265 4.29 1.75 -16.54
CA SER A 265 5.05 2.88 -15.99
C SER A 265 4.41 3.35 -14.67
N GLY A 266 5.19 3.36 -13.59
CA GLY A 266 4.80 3.98 -12.31
C GLY A 266 5.37 5.38 -12.11
N ARG A 267 5.99 5.97 -13.14
CA ARG A 267 6.69 7.27 -13.05
C ARG A 267 6.03 8.38 -13.87
N GLU A 268 5.11 8.03 -14.76
CA GLU A 268 4.51 8.97 -15.69
C GLU A 268 2.98 8.93 -15.65
N GLY A 269 2.36 10.07 -15.96
CA GLY A 269 0.90 10.20 -16.15
C GLY A 269 0.08 9.60 -14.99
N ILE A 270 -0.87 8.74 -15.36
CA ILE A 270 -1.80 8.08 -14.44
C ILE A 270 -1.09 7.05 -13.57
N GLY A 271 -0.05 6.40 -14.08
CA GLY A 271 0.73 5.41 -13.33
C GLY A 271 1.55 6.04 -12.19
N ALA A 272 2.10 7.24 -12.39
CA ALA A 272 2.72 8.03 -11.32
C ALA A 272 1.72 8.35 -10.20
N MET A 273 0.54 8.83 -10.59
CA MET A 273 -0.52 9.16 -9.66
C MET A 273 -0.98 7.94 -8.87
N PHE A 274 -1.19 6.80 -9.53
CA PHE A 274 -1.59 5.56 -8.87
C PHE A 274 -0.51 5.05 -7.92
N SER A 275 0.77 5.11 -8.33
CA SER A 275 1.90 4.72 -7.48
C SER A 275 2.00 5.61 -6.24
N ASP A 276 1.92 6.94 -6.40
CA ASP A 276 1.90 7.90 -5.29
C ASP A 276 0.74 7.61 -4.33
N PHE A 277 -0.44 7.29 -4.86
CA PHE A 277 -1.61 6.96 -4.07
C PHE A 277 -1.41 5.67 -3.26
N LEU A 278 -0.93 4.59 -3.87
CA LEU A 278 -0.62 3.34 -3.17
C LEU A 278 0.46 3.53 -2.09
N ILE A 279 1.54 4.24 -2.42
CA ILE A 279 2.62 4.54 -1.47
C ILE A 279 2.07 5.30 -0.26
N ARG A 280 1.16 6.24 -0.50
CA ARG A 280 0.56 7.03 0.56
C ARG A 280 -0.40 6.21 1.41
N LEU A 281 -1.23 5.37 0.80
CA LEU A 281 -2.08 4.42 1.53
C LEU A 281 -1.24 3.48 2.42
N GLY A 282 -0.17 2.89 1.87
CA GLY A 282 0.70 1.98 2.62
C GLY A 282 1.48 2.63 3.76
N ARG A 283 1.81 3.93 3.65
CA ARG A 283 2.56 4.68 4.68
C ARG A 283 1.68 5.35 5.72
N GLU A 284 0.56 5.93 5.31
CA GLU A 284 -0.32 6.73 6.17
C GLU A 284 -1.51 5.92 6.73
N ALA A 285 -1.49 4.60 6.54
CA ALA A 285 -2.36 3.58 7.11
C ALA A 285 -3.05 3.95 8.45
N ASP A 286 -2.26 4.26 9.47
CA ASP A 286 -2.72 4.49 10.84
C ASP A 286 -3.50 5.80 11.03
N HIS A 287 -3.53 6.67 10.02
CA HIS A 287 -4.25 7.94 10.05
C HIS A 287 -5.67 7.83 9.47
N TYR A 288 -5.99 6.72 8.82
CA TYR A 288 -7.34 6.48 8.28
C TYR A 288 -8.23 5.87 9.35
N ARG A 289 -9.52 6.24 9.34
CA ARG A 289 -10.51 5.60 10.19
C ARG A 289 -11.05 4.36 9.49
N PRO A 290 -11.55 3.35 10.23
CA PRO A 290 -12.24 2.20 9.64
C PRO A 290 -13.37 2.61 8.67
N ALA A 291 -14.06 3.72 8.97
CA ALA A 291 -15.11 4.28 8.11
C ALA A 291 -14.62 4.76 6.74
N ASP A 292 -13.33 5.07 6.59
CA ASP A 292 -12.77 5.57 5.33
C ASP A 292 -12.46 4.45 4.34
N THR A 293 -12.33 3.20 4.81
CA THR A 293 -11.83 2.05 4.02
C THR A 293 -12.67 1.78 2.77
N ALA A 294 -13.99 1.73 2.88
CA ALA A 294 -14.87 1.52 1.72
C ALA A 294 -14.70 2.60 0.63
N ARG A 295 -14.55 3.87 1.03
CA ARG A 295 -14.35 4.98 0.10
C ARG A 295 -12.96 4.90 -0.56
N LEU A 296 -11.93 4.61 0.24
CA LEU A 296 -10.55 4.45 -0.26
C LEU A 296 -10.43 3.30 -1.25
N GLY A 297 -11.11 2.18 -0.99
CA GLY A 297 -11.16 1.05 -1.90
C GLY A 297 -11.82 1.37 -3.23
N GLY A 298 -12.98 2.04 -3.19
CA GLY A 298 -13.64 2.51 -4.42
C GLY A 298 -12.69 3.37 -5.27
N ILE A 299 -12.06 4.37 -4.63
CA ILE A 299 -11.08 5.24 -5.28
C ILE A 299 -9.90 4.44 -5.87
N LEU A 300 -9.36 3.47 -5.13
CA LEU A 300 -8.28 2.60 -5.61
C LEU A 300 -8.69 1.86 -6.88
N LEU A 301 -9.86 1.22 -6.86
CA LEU A 301 -10.39 0.47 -8.00
C LEU A 301 -10.61 1.35 -9.23
N ASP A 302 -11.10 2.57 -9.04
CA ASP A 302 -11.34 3.49 -10.15
C ASP A 302 -10.05 3.95 -10.82
N VAL A 303 -9.02 4.27 -10.02
CA VAL A 303 -7.74 4.70 -10.59
C VAL A 303 -7.01 3.54 -11.23
N LEU A 304 -7.07 2.36 -10.61
CA LEU A 304 -6.56 1.15 -11.22
C LEU A 304 -7.27 0.89 -12.57
N THR A 305 -8.59 1.00 -12.61
CA THR A 305 -9.38 0.84 -13.84
C THR A 305 -8.96 1.84 -14.90
N VAL A 306 -8.83 3.12 -14.55
CA VAL A 306 -8.42 4.19 -15.48
C VAL A 306 -7.00 3.96 -15.99
N LEU A 307 -6.08 3.51 -15.13
CA LEU A 307 -4.71 3.14 -15.51
C LEU A 307 -4.73 2.00 -16.53
N LEU A 308 -5.37 0.87 -16.19
CA LEU A 308 -5.43 -0.31 -17.05
C LEU A 308 -6.14 0.00 -18.37
N ALA A 309 -7.19 0.83 -18.33
CA ALA A 309 -7.92 1.21 -19.53
C ALA A 309 -7.07 2.04 -20.49
N ARG A 310 -6.29 2.99 -19.98
CA ARG A 310 -5.38 3.80 -20.79
C ARG A 310 -4.31 2.95 -21.48
N GLU A 311 -3.71 2.00 -20.76
CA GLU A 311 -2.71 1.08 -21.34
C GLU A 311 -3.31 0.12 -22.38
N LEU A 312 -4.64 0.04 -22.45
CA LEU A 312 -5.40 -0.79 -23.39
C LEU A 312 -6.10 0.01 -24.50
N ASP A 313 -5.88 1.32 -24.59
CA ASP A 313 -6.65 2.26 -25.44
C ASP A 313 -8.17 2.01 -25.28
N ALA A 314 -8.63 1.95 -24.02
CA ALA A 314 -9.94 1.50 -23.58
C ALA A 314 -10.75 2.56 -22.84
N GLU A 315 -10.36 3.83 -22.89
CA GLU A 315 -10.89 4.89 -22.02
C GLU A 315 -12.41 5.05 -22.16
N ALA A 316 -12.95 4.75 -23.34
CA ALA A 316 -14.40 4.75 -23.59
C ALA A 316 -15.17 3.73 -22.73
N SER A 317 -14.52 2.61 -22.34
CA SER A 317 -15.10 1.55 -21.51
C SER A 317 -15.13 1.89 -20.01
N VAL A 318 -14.48 2.98 -19.58
CA VAL A 318 -14.42 3.36 -18.17
C VAL A 318 -15.70 4.12 -17.77
N PRO A 319 -16.38 3.76 -16.65
CA PRO A 319 -17.52 4.52 -16.13
C PRO A 319 -17.19 6.00 -15.88
N ALA A 320 -18.17 6.89 -16.08
CA ALA A 320 -17.95 8.32 -15.93
C ALA A 320 -17.55 8.71 -14.48
N GLU A 321 -18.13 8.06 -13.46
CA GLU A 321 -17.74 8.33 -12.07
C GLU A 321 -16.29 7.91 -11.79
N SER A 322 -15.83 6.78 -12.35
CA SER A 322 -14.44 6.31 -12.21
C SER A 322 -13.45 7.31 -12.82
N ARG A 323 -13.79 7.88 -13.99
CA ARG A 323 -12.98 8.95 -14.61
C ARG A 323 -12.92 10.19 -13.72
N GLY A 324 -14.05 10.58 -13.14
CA GLY A 324 -14.15 11.73 -12.22
C GLY A 324 -13.29 11.53 -10.96
N ARG A 325 -13.36 10.36 -10.32
CA ARG A 325 -12.58 10.05 -9.12
C ARG A 325 -11.08 9.94 -9.41
N ALA A 326 -10.69 9.35 -10.55
CA ALA A 326 -9.29 9.34 -10.97
C ALA A 326 -8.75 10.73 -11.28
N LEU A 327 -9.55 11.58 -11.93
CA LEU A 327 -9.18 12.97 -12.15
C LEU A 327 -9.04 13.73 -10.83
N MET A 328 -9.93 13.51 -9.86
CA MET A 328 -9.84 14.13 -8.54
C MET A 328 -8.56 13.74 -7.82
N LEU A 329 -8.19 12.46 -7.80
CA LEU A 329 -6.88 12.03 -7.28
C LEU A 329 -5.71 12.68 -8.03
N SER A 330 -5.83 12.87 -9.34
CA SER A 330 -4.79 13.51 -10.15
C SER A 330 -4.56 14.94 -9.73
N VAL A 331 -5.67 15.66 -9.54
CA VAL A 331 -5.68 17.02 -9.05
C VAL A 331 -5.08 17.10 -7.65
N GLN A 332 -5.48 16.20 -6.74
CA GLN A 332 -4.93 16.15 -5.38
C GLN A 332 -3.43 15.88 -5.38
N GLY A 333 -2.95 14.92 -6.19
CA GLY A 333 -1.52 14.63 -6.35
C GLY A 333 -0.74 15.80 -6.96
N PHE A 334 -1.34 16.52 -7.92
CA PHE A 334 -0.76 17.75 -8.48
C PHE A 334 -0.62 18.82 -7.39
N ILE A 335 -1.66 19.03 -6.59
CA ILE A 335 -1.64 19.98 -5.46
C ILE A 335 -0.51 19.61 -4.50
N GLU A 336 -0.39 18.35 -4.09
CA GLU A 336 0.65 17.88 -3.17
C GLU A 336 2.07 18.22 -3.63
N ARG A 337 2.38 17.97 -4.91
CA ARG A 337 3.70 18.26 -5.49
C ARG A 337 4.00 19.76 -5.58
N HIS A 338 2.97 20.60 -5.61
CA HIS A 338 3.09 22.05 -5.80
C HIS A 338 2.72 22.87 -4.56
N LEU A 339 2.50 22.24 -3.39
CA LEU A 339 2.09 22.95 -2.17
C LEU A 339 3.02 24.11 -1.80
N GLY A 340 4.33 23.95 -2.05
CA GLY A 340 5.34 24.97 -1.78
C GLY A 340 5.28 26.21 -2.68
N ASP A 341 4.64 26.14 -3.85
CA ASP A 341 4.44 27.33 -4.69
C ASP A 341 3.31 28.18 -4.11
N ALA A 342 3.65 29.35 -3.57
CA ALA A 342 2.68 30.30 -3.02
C ALA A 342 1.64 30.76 -4.07
N ARG A 343 1.92 30.63 -5.36
CA ARG A 343 1.04 31.02 -6.48
C ARG A 343 0.11 29.89 -6.95
N LEU A 344 0.16 28.71 -6.33
CA LEU A 344 -0.76 27.61 -6.63
C LEU A 344 -2.22 28.08 -6.52
N SER A 345 -2.95 28.03 -7.63
CA SER A 345 -4.31 28.55 -7.77
C SER A 345 -5.23 27.57 -8.51
N PRO A 346 -6.57 27.70 -8.36
CA PRO A 346 -7.53 26.88 -9.12
C PRO A 346 -7.30 26.96 -10.64
N GLN A 347 -6.87 28.10 -11.15
CA GLN A 347 -6.57 28.31 -12.58
C GLN A 347 -5.36 27.48 -13.01
N THR A 348 -4.28 27.50 -12.24
CA THR A 348 -3.08 26.70 -12.55
C THR A 348 -3.36 25.20 -12.48
N ILE A 349 -4.21 24.78 -11.54
CA ILE A 349 -4.61 23.37 -11.39
C ILE A 349 -5.47 22.95 -12.59
N ALA A 350 -6.53 23.69 -12.90
CA ALA A 350 -7.42 23.38 -14.02
C ALA A 350 -6.66 23.33 -15.36
N ALA A 351 -5.74 24.26 -15.59
CA ALA A 351 -4.90 24.29 -16.78
C ALA A 351 -3.98 23.06 -16.87
N ALA A 352 -3.38 22.63 -15.76
CA ALA A 352 -2.51 21.45 -15.73
C ALA A 352 -3.24 20.15 -16.07
N HIS A 353 -4.55 20.07 -15.77
CA HIS A 353 -5.39 18.89 -16.04
C HIS A 353 -6.29 19.06 -17.26
N GLN A 354 -6.14 20.14 -18.05
CA GLN A 354 -6.94 20.42 -19.24
C GLN A 354 -8.47 20.42 -18.99
N ILE A 355 -8.89 20.90 -17.83
CA ILE A 355 -10.31 21.03 -17.47
C ILE A 355 -10.72 22.48 -17.28
N SER A 356 -12.02 22.75 -17.33
CA SER A 356 -12.53 24.06 -16.94
C SER A 356 -12.42 24.27 -15.42
N VAL A 357 -12.23 25.51 -14.99
CA VAL A 357 -12.24 25.87 -13.56
C VAL A 357 -13.60 25.54 -12.92
N SER A 358 -14.69 25.71 -13.66
CA SER A 358 -16.03 25.32 -13.19
C SER A 358 -16.14 23.82 -12.93
N TYR A 359 -15.54 22.99 -13.79
CA TYR A 359 -15.52 21.54 -13.58
C TYR A 359 -14.62 21.15 -12.40
N LEU A 360 -13.47 21.82 -12.21
CA LEU A 360 -12.65 21.65 -11.01
C LEU A 360 -13.45 21.94 -9.74
N TYR A 361 -14.22 23.03 -9.70
CA TYR A 361 -15.08 23.32 -8.55
C TYR A 361 -16.18 22.28 -8.35
N LYS A 362 -16.77 21.76 -9.44
CA LYS A 362 -17.74 20.67 -9.37
C LYS A 362 -17.14 19.43 -8.69
N LEU A 363 -15.93 19.01 -9.08
CA LEU A 363 -15.24 17.86 -8.47
C LEU A 363 -15.00 18.05 -6.97
N PHE A 364 -14.56 19.23 -6.55
CA PHE A 364 -14.37 19.53 -5.12
C PHE A 364 -15.68 19.62 -4.34
N HIS A 365 -16.73 20.15 -4.98
CA HIS A 365 -18.06 20.25 -4.37
C HIS A 365 -18.69 18.88 -4.13
N GLU A 366 -18.48 17.92 -5.05
CA GLU A 366 -18.91 16.51 -4.85
C GLU A 366 -18.24 15.86 -3.63
N GLU A 367 -17.06 16.35 -3.22
CA GLU A 367 -16.40 15.93 -1.97
C GLU A 367 -16.69 16.84 -0.77
N HIS A 368 -17.63 17.78 -0.89
CA HIS A 368 -17.95 18.78 0.13
C HIS A 368 -16.76 19.65 0.56
N LEU A 369 -15.81 19.90 -0.35
CA LEU A 369 -14.60 20.68 -0.12
C LEU A 369 -14.52 21.90 -1.05
N THR A 370 -13.69 22.88 -0.68
CA THR A 370 -13.26 23.94 -1.61
C THR A 370 -11.78 23.76 -1.92
N VAL A 371 -11.36 24.10 -3.14
CA VAL A 371 -9.96 23.99 -3.58
C VAL A 371 -9.02 24.76 -2.62
N ALA A 372 -9.42 25.96 -2.20
CA ALA A 372 -8.63 26.79 -1.29
C ALA A 372 -8.56 26.22 0.13
N ALA A 373 -9.67 25.67 0.65
CA ALA A 373 -9.67 25.01 1.96
C ALA A 373 -8.77 23.78 1.95
N TYR A 374 -8.87 22.95 0.89
CA TYR A 374 -8.02 21.77 0.72
C TYR A 374 -6.54 22.14 0.69
N ILE A 375 -6.10 23.07 -0.18
CA ILE A 375 -4.70 23.49 -0.24
C ILE A 375 -4.20 23.98 1.13
N ARG A 376 -5.00 24.81 1.83
CA ARG A 376 -4.65 25.34 3.14
C ARG A 376 -4.47 24.22 4.17
N GLU A 377 -5.41 23.28 4.24
CA GLU A 377 -5.34 22.12 5.13
C GLU A 377 -4.11 21.26 4.86
N ARG A 378 -3.84 20.95 3.58
CA ARG A 378 -2.65 20.19 3.17
C ARG A 378 -1.35 20.91 3.54
N ARG A 379 -1.26 22.22 3.35
CA ARG A 379 -0.10 23.02 3.78
C ARG A 379 0.10 23.00 5.29
N LEU A 380 -0.97 23.14 6.07
CA LEU A 380 -0.92 23.08 7.53
C LEU A 380 -0.43 21.71 8.00
N GLU A 381 -0.90 20.63 7.37
CA GLU A 381 -0.50 19.27 7.70
C GLU A 381 0.97 19.00 7.42
N ARG A 382 1.49 19.48 6.27
CA ARG A 382 2.93 19.42 5.98
C ARG A 382 3.76 20.23 6.96
N CYS A 383 3.28 21.42 7.37
CA CYS A 383 3.93 22.20 8.43
C CYS A 383 3.93 21.46 9.77
N ARG A 384 2.82 20.84 10.16
CA ARG A 384 2.68 20.07 11.40
C ARG A 384 3.70 18.93 11.45
N ARG A 385 3.81 18.16 10.36
CA ARG A 385 4.80 17.09 10.23
C ARG A 385 6.23 17.61 10.35
N ASP A 386 6.57 18.67 9.62
CA ASP A 386 7.91 19.25 9.66
C ASP A 386 8.23 19.91 11.02
N LEU A 387 7.23 20.40 11.76
CA LEU A 387 7.39 20.92 13.12
C LEU A 387 7.62 19.81 14.16
N ALA A 388 7.09 18.61 13.91
CA ALA A 388 7.28 17.44 14.76
C ALA A 388 8.56 16.65 14.46
N ASP A 389 9.31 17.02 13.39
CA ASP A 389 10.56 16.35 13.01
C ASP A 389 11.75 16.95 13.79
N PRO A 390 12.42 16.18 14.67
CA PRO A 390 13.57 16.66 15.43
C PRO A 390 14.74 17.13 14.54
N ARG A 391 14.89 16.55 13.34
CA ARG A 391 15.93 16.95 12.38
C ARG A 391 15.73 18.39 11.88
N LEU A 392 14.52 18.92 12.01
CA LEU A 392 14.15 20.28 11.65
C LEU A 392 14.00 21.19 12.88
N GLY A 393 14.37 20.72 14.08
CA GLY A 393 14.18 21.46 15.34
C GLY A 393 14.85 22.83 15.37
N SER A 394 16.03 22.95 14.77
CA SER A 394 16.78 24.22 14.65
C SER A 394 16.22 25.15 13.56
N ARG A 395 15.35 24.67 12.67
CA ARG A 395 14.83 25.47 11.56
C ARG A 395 13.76 26.44 12.07
N PRO A 396 13.85 27.75 11.78
CA PRO A 396 12.84 28.71 12.22
C PRO A 396 11.44 28.37 11.71
N VAL A 397 10.43 28.54 12.56
CA VAL A 397 9.02 28.24 12.24
C VAL A 397 8.56 28.94 10.95
N HIS A 398 8.92 30.22 10.77
CA HIS A 398 8.55 30.98 9.58
C HIS A 398 9.17 30.41 8.29
N MET A 399 10.36 29.79 8.36
CA MET A 399 10.99 29.12 7.22
C MET A 399 10.30 27.80 6.87
N ILE A 400 9.72 27.10 7.85
CA ILE A 400 8.88 25.93 7.59
C ILE A 400 7.57 26.36 6.91
N ALA A 401 6.93 27.42 7.42
CA ALA A 401 5.72 27.96 6.81
C ALA A 401 5.94 28.44 5.37
N ALA A 402 7.02 29.20 5.13
CA ALA A 402 7.37 29.69 3.80
C ALA A 402 7.66 28.55 2.80
N ARG A 403 8.34 27.48 3.24
CA ARG A 403 8.60 26.28 2.42
C ARG A 403 7.32 25.66 1.88
N TRP A 404 6.24 25.71 2.66
CA TRP A 404 4.94 25.16 2.28
C TRP A 404 3.99 26.21 1.71
N GLY A 405 4.50 27.37 1.26
CA GLY A 405 3.73 28.35 0.50
C GLY A 405 2.92 29.33 1.34
N PHE A 406 3.14 29.44 2.66
CA PHE A 406 2.60 30.54 3.45
C PHE A 406 3.42 31.81 3.27
N THR A 407 2.78 32.90 2.84
CA THR A 407 3.44 34.20 2.63
C THR A 407 3.41 35.12 3.86
N SER A 408 2.59 34.82 4.86
CA SER A 408 2.45 35.61 6.09
C SER A 408 2.53 34.74 7.33
N ASN A 409 3.52 35.01 8.19
CA ASN A 409 3.71 34.29 9.45
C ASN A 409 2.55 34.47 10.43
N ALA A 410 1.96 35.68 10.48
CA ALA A 410 0.80 35.97 11.32
C ALA A 410 -0.43 35.18 10.86
N HIS A 411 -0.67 35.12 9.54
CA HIS A 411 -1.76 34.32 8.99
C HIS A 411 -1.56 32.82 9.25
N PHE A 412 -0.35 32.32 9.03
CA PHE A 412 0.03 30.94 9.33
C PHE A 412 -0.21 30.59 10.80
N SER A 413 0.32 31.39 11.74
CA SER A 413 0.22 31.10 13.17
C SER A 413 -1.23 31.06 13.66
N ARG A 414 -2.09 31.96 13.16
CA ARG A 414 -3.53 31.94 13.47
C ARG A 414 -4.23 30.72 12.89
N ALA A 415 -3.97 30.39 11.63
CA ALA A 415 -4.57 29.23 10.97
C ALA A 415 -4.13 27.92 11.65
N PHE A 416 -2.85 27.79 12.00
CA PHE A 416 -2.31 26.63 12.69
C PHE A 416 -2.93 26.45 14.08
N ARG A 417 -3.01 27.52 14.88
CA ARG A 417 -3.67 27.48 16.20
C ARG A 417 -5.15 27.16 16.10
N ALA A 418 -5.85 27.70 15.10
CA ALA A 418 -7.26 27.39 14.88
C ALA A 418 -7.50 25.91 14.53
N THR A 419 -6.58 25.29 13.79
CA THR A 419 -6.70 23.88 13.37
C THR A 419 -6.22 22.88 14.44
N TYR A 420 -5.14 23.19 15.15
CA TYR A 420 -4.46 22.23 16.05
C TYR A 420 -4.48 22.62 17.53
N GLY A 421 -5.11 23.73 17.90
CA GLY A 421 -5.27 24.18 19.30
C GLY A 421 -4.04 24.81 19.95
N ALA A 422 -2.84 24.63 19.39
CA ALA A 422 -1.58 25.21 19.86
C ALA A 422 -0.92 26.07 18.79
N SER A 423 -0.11 27.06 19.19
CA SER A 423 0.74 27.78 18.25
C SER A 423 1.82 26.86 17.66
N PRO A 424 2.38 27.18 16.49
CA PRO A 424 3.43 26.38 15.87
C PRO A 424 4.65 26.13 16.78
N THR A 425 5.02 27.13 17.59
CA THR A 425 6.15 27.03 18.54
C THR A 425 5.80 26.12 19.71
N GLU A 426 4.63 26.30 20.34
CA GLU A 426 4.15 25.43 21.42
C GLU A 426 4.06 23.97 20.95
N TYR A 427 3.53 23.74 19.74
CA TYR A 427 3.43 22.41 19.15
C TYR A 427 4.79 21.73 18.97
N ARG A 428 5.81 22.49 18.53
CA ARG A 428 7.17 21.96 18.38
C ARG A 428 7.76 21.55 19.72
N HIS A 429 7.65 22.40 20.75
CA HIS A 429 8.16 22.08 22.08
C HIS A 429 7.52 20.80 22.64
N ALA A 430 6.18 20.70 22.55
CA ALA A 430 5.46 19.51 23.00
C ALA A 430 5.87 18.23 22.26
N ALA A 431 6.14 18.29 20.95
CA ALA A 431 6.56 17.14 20.14
C ALA A 431 7.99 16.66 20.47
N VAL A 432 8.84 17.55 20.97
CA VAL A 432 10.19 17.23 21.45
C VAL A 432 10.12 16.65 22.87
N ASP A 433 9.35 17.27 23.76
CA ASP A 433 9.25 16.88 25.17
C ASP A 433 8.58 15.50 25.35
N SER A 434 7.57 15.17 24.54
CA SER A 434 6.88 13.87 24.58
C SER A 434 7.77 12.68 24.20
N ARG A 435 8.94 12.90 23.59
CA ARG A 435 9.94 11.86 23.30
C ARG A 435 11.06 11.78 24.33
N CYS A 436 11.27 12.83 25.13
CA CYS A 436 12.26 12.81 26.21
C CYS A 436 11.78 12.01 27.43
N VAL A 437 10.47 11.78 27.56
CA VAL A 437 9.88 11.01 28.68
C VAL A 437 9.97 9.48 28.46
N GLU A 438 10.25 9.00 27.24
CA GLU A 438 10.33 7.55 26.90
C GLU A 438 11.76 6.98 26.85
N GLY A 439 12.77 7.72 27.31
CA GLY A 439 14.14 7.19 27.47
C GLY A 439 14.31 6.42 28.78
N PRO A 440 15.00 5.25 28.82
CA PRO A 440 15.19 4.51 30.06
C PRO A 440 16.04 5.35 31.02
N SER A 441 15.46 5.73 32.15
CA SER A 441 16.20 6.31 33.28
C SER A 441 17.10 5.23 33.87
N THR A 442 18.31 5.07 33.32
CA THR A 442 19.36 4.28 33.97
C THR A 442 19.94 5.13 35.10
N THR A 443 19.33 5.02 36.28
CA THR A 443 19.92 5.47 37.54
C THR A 443 21.18 4.64 37.79
N VAL A 444 22.35 5.19 37.47
CA VAL A 444 23.63 4.64 37.90
C VAL A 444 23.86 5.07 39.35
N GLN A 445 23.60 4.16 40.29
CA GLN A 445 24.10 4.28 41.66
C GLN A 445 25.62 4.09 41.65
N GLY A 446 26.36 5.17 41.88
CA GLY A 446 27.78 5.11 42.16
C GLY A 446 28.02 4.54 43.56
N GLN A 447 28.57 3.32 43.64
CA GLN A 447 29.23 2.84 44.84
C GLN A 447 30.67 3.38 44.84
N SER A 448 30.96 4.26 45.79
CA SER A 448 32.32 4.65 46.12
C SER A 448 32.94 3.59 47.01
N THR A 449 34.04 2.98 46.56
CA THR A 449 34.96 2.22 47.40
C THR A 449 36.15 3.15 47.68
N THR A 450 36.35 3.51 48.94
CA THR A 450 37.55 4.24 49.40
C THR A 450 38.33 3.36 50.35
N CYS A 451 39.66 3.40 50.20
CA CYS A 451 40.66 2.88 51.14
C CYS A 451 40.68 3.69 52.45
#